data_AF-A0A1Q5T390-F1
#
_entry.id   AF-A0A1Q5T390-F1
#
_cell.length_a   1.000
_cell.length_b   1.000
_cell.length_c   1.000
_cell.angle_alpha   90.00
_cell.angle_beta   90.00
_cell.angle_gamma   90.00
#
_symmetry.space_group_name_H-M   'P 1'
#
loop_
_entity.id
_entity.type
_entity.pdbx_description
1 polymer ?
#
loop_
_entity_poly.entity_id
_entity_poly.type
_entity_poly.pdbx_seq_one_letter_code
_entity_poly.pdbx_strand_id
1 'polypeptide(L)'
;MSIDAENDVLLLTCASGKQCSHVIPLLYGKLKRLRLVVHRHASVTLLKTRDPDAEVVQANMAQIEDISRIIAGVTAAVFIAPAFHPKETGIGYA
;
A
#
# COMPACT_ATOMS: atom_id res chain seq x y z
N MET A 1 11.69 3.62 18.31
CA MET A 1 11.78 4.58 17.18
C MET A 1 10.46 5.33 17.10
N SER A 2 10.49 6.66 17.08
CA SER A 2 9.33 7.50 16.77
C SER A 2 9.23 7.70 15.26
N ILE A 3 8.02 7.76 14.72
CA ILE A 3 7.79 8.03 13.30
C ILE A 3 8.02 9.52 13.00
N ASP A 4 8.74 9.83 11.91
CA ASP A 4 8.86 11.18 11.37
C ASP A 4 7.80 11.37 10.28
N ALA A 5 6.72 12.07 10.63
CA ALA A 5 5.58 12.27 9.74
C ALA A 5 5.90 13.03 8.43
N GLU A 6 7.01 13.76 8.40
CA GLU A 6 7.43 14.58 7.27
C GLU A 6 8.32 13.80 6.32
N ASN A 7 9.26 13.01 6.86
CA ASN A 7 10.31 12.38 6.08
C ASN A 7 10.10 10.88 5.84
N ASP A 8 9.45 10.18 6.76
CA ASP A 8 9.30 8.73 6.67
C ASP A 8 8.36 8.33 5.54
N VAL A 9 8.83 7.38 4.73
CA VAL A 9 8.04 6.81 3.64
C VAL A 9 7.43 5.51 4.13
N LEU A 10 6.11 5.51 4.26
CA LEU A 10 5.35 4.30 4.60
C LEU A 10 4.80 3.67 3.32
N LEU A 11 5.19 2.42 3.07
CA LEU A 11 4.72 1.62 1.95
C LEU A 11 3.54 0.73 2.37
N LEU A 12 2.46 0.75 1.59
CA LEU A 12 1.31 -0.14 1.72
C LEU A 12 1.22 -1.01 0.47
N THR A 13 1.39 -2.32 0.61
CA THR A 13 1.13 -3.25 -0.49
C THR A 13 -0.37 -3.52 -0.63
N CYS A 14 -0.78 -3.98 -1.81
CA CYS A 14 -2.19 -4.25 -2.11
C CYS A 14 -3.11 -3.07 -1.74
N ALA A 15 -2.68 -1.83 -2.04
CA ALA A 15 -3.31 -0.60 -1.56
C ALA A 15 -4.77 -0.39 -2.00
N SER A 16 -5.22 -1.10 -3.05
CA SER A 16 -6.62 -1.11 -3.49
C SER A 16 -7.48 -2.20 -2.82
N GLY A 17 -6.89 -3.00 -1.91
CA GLY A 17 -7.56 -4.08 -1.21
C GLY A 17 -8.41 -3.61 -0.02
N LYS A 18 -9.22 -4.52 0.52
CA LYS A 18 -10.15 -4.24 1.62
C LYS A 18 -9.47 -3.75 2.91
N GLN A 19 -8.31 -4.30 3.27
CA GLN A 19 -7.59 -3.84 4.46
C GLN A 19 -7.15 -2.38 4.28
N CYS A 20 -6.56 -2.08 3.13
CA CYS A 20 -6.11 -0.73 2.79
C CYS A 20 -7.24 0.29 2.66
N SER A 21 -8.46 -0.10 2.29
CA SER A 21 -9.60 0.84 2.29
C SER A 21 -9.95 1.37 3.68
N HIS A 22 -9.55 0.68 4.76
CA HIS A 22 -9.70 1.16 6.13
C HIS A 22 -8.42 1.80 6.67
N VAL A 23 -7.24 1.33 6.24
CA VAL A 23 -5.95 1.83 6.72
C VAL A 23 -5.58 3.18 6.08
N ILE A 24 -5.75 3.34 4.77
CA ILE A 24 -5.35 4.57 4.05
C ILE A 24 -6.00 5.83 4.66
N PRO A 25 -7.32 5.87 4.94
CA PRO A 25 -7.95 7.05 5.55
C PRO A 25 -7.40 7.45 6.92
N LEU A 26 -6.80 6.51 7.67
CA LEU A 26 -6.22 6.79 8.99
C LEU A 26 -4.84 7.43 8.91
N LEU A 27 -4.15 7.26 7.78
CA LEU A 27 -2.78 7.67 7.53
C LEU A 27 -2.69 8.86 6.57
N TYR A 28 -3.61 8.96 5.61
CA TYR A 28 -3.65 10.01 4.61
C TYR A 28 -3.77 11.39 5.28
N GLY A 29 -2.90 12.32 4.89
CA GLY A 29 -2.80 13.65 5.50
C GLY A 29 -2.08 13.71 6.85
N LYS A 30 -1.84 12.57 7.52
CA LYS A 30 -1.01 12.51 8.75
C LYS A 30 0.45 12.17 8.46
N LEU A 31 0.67 11.31 7.47
CA LEU A 31 1.99 11.05 6.91
C LEU A 31 2.05 11.72 5.54
N LYS A 32 3.05 12.57 5.34
CA LYS A 32 3.21 13.26 4.05
C LYS A 32 3.61 12.33 2.92
N ARG A 33 4.25 11.20 3.23
CA ARG A 33 4.85 10.31 2.23
C ARG A 33 4.27 8.91 2.36
N LEU A 34 3.16 8.69 1.67
CA LEU A 34 2.53 7.38 1.53
C LEU A 34 2.81 6.80 0.14
N ARG A 35 3.37 5.59 0.11
CA ARG A 35 3.54 4.84 -1.13
C ARG A 35 2.50 3.72 -1.21
N LEU A 36 1.61 3.82 -2.17
CA LEU A 36 0.49 2.91 -2.38
C LEU A 36 0.78 1.98 -3.56
N VAL A 37 1.10 0.72 -3.27
CA VAL A 37 1.44 -0.26 -4.30
C VAL A 37 0.21 -1.06 -4.72
N VAL A 38 -0.06 -1.09 -6.02
CA VAL A 38 -1.16 -1.86 -6.61
C VAL A 38 -0.69 -2.72 -7.78
N HIS A 39 -1.41 -3.80 -8.05
CA HIS A 39 -1.08 -4.70 -9.16
C HIS A 39 -1.73 -4.26 -10.49
N ARG A 40 -2.97 -3.75 -10.45
CA ARG A 40 -3.76 -3.42 -11.65
C ARG A 40 -3.70 -1.94 -11.99
N HIS A 41 -3.61 -1.62 -13.28
CA HIS A 41 -3.63 -0.24 -13.78
C HIS A 41 -4.92 0.51 -13.39
N ALA A 42 -6.09 -0.13 -13.46
CA ALA A 42 -7.35 0.50 -13.06
C ALA A 42 -7.33 0.99 -11.60
N SER A 43 -6.64 0.25 -10.72
CA SER A 43 -6.46 0.64 -9.33
C SER A 43 -5.52 1.83 -9.17
N VAL A 44 -4.54 1.99 -10.07
CA VAL A 44 -3.67 3.19 -10.09
C VAL A 44 -4.51 4.43 -10.35
N THR A 45 -5.35 4.40 -11.38
CA THR A 45 -6.21 5.52 -11.74
C THR A 45 -7.12 5.90 -10.58
N LEU A 46 -7.80 4.91 -9.97
CA LEU A 46 -8.71 5.14 -8.84
C LEU A 46 -7.98 5.78 -7.65
N LEU A 47 -6.85 5.21 -7.23
CA LEU A 47 -6.10 5.72 -6.07
C LEU A 47 -5.51 7.10 -6.33
N LYS A 48 -5.03 7.39 -7.55
CA LYS A 48 -4.54 8.74 -7.89
C LYS A 48 -5.65 9.79 -7.84
N THR A 49 -6.88 9.42 -8.16
CA THR A 49 -8.03 10.34 -8.04
C THR A 49 -8.45 10.52 -6.58
N ARG A 50 -8.42 9.45 -5.77
CA ARG A 50 -8.90 9.48 -4.38
C ARG A 50 -7.88 10.07 -3.41
N ASP A 51 -6.61 9.73 -3.61
CA ASP A 51 -5.47 10.00 -2.72
C ASP A 51 -4.36 10.73 -3.51
N PRO A 52 -4.61 11.94 -4.04
CA PRO A 52 -3.72 12.61 -5.02
C PRO A 52 -2.33 12.94 -4.50
N ASP A 53 -2.17 13.12 -3.19
CA ASP A 53 -0.87 13.42 -2.56
C ASP A 53 -0.05 12.16 -2.28
N ALA A 54 -0.62 10.97 -2.49
CA ALA A 54 0.08 9.70 -2.30
C ALA A 54 0.86 9.28 -3.55
N GLU A 55 2.00 8.64 -3.34
CA GLU A 55 2.79 8.02 -4.39
C GLU A 55 2.15 6.67 -4.78
N VAL A 56 1.29 6.68 -5.81
CA VAL A 56 0.63 5.46 -6.30
C VAL A 56 1.48 4.79 -7.37
N VAL A 57 1.91 3.54 -7.09
CA VAL A 57 2.84 2.80 -7.93
C VAL A 57 2.23 1.46 -8.36
N GLN A 58 2.28 1.17 -9.67
CA GLN A 58 1.99 -0.18 -10.17
C GLN A 58 3.23 -1.06 -10.03
N ALA A 59 3.07 -2.28 -9.49
CA ALA A 59 4.14 -3.26 -9.42
C ALA A 59 3.58 -4.69 -9.35
N ASN A 60 4.34 -5.62 -9.91
CA ASN A 60 4.16 -7.05 -9.71
C ASN A 60 5.18 -7.54 -8.68
N MET A 61 4.70 -7.89 -7.49
CA MET A 61 5.55 -8.35 -6.39
C MET A 61 6.24 -9.70 -6.64
N ALA A 62 5.87 -10.41 -7.72
CA ALA A 62 6.57 -11.60 -8.19
C ALA A 62 7.80 -11.28 -9.06
N GLN A 63 8.06 -10.01 -9.39
CA GLN A 63 9.21 -9.56 -10.17
C GLN A 63 10.20 -8.82 -9.25
N ILE A 64 11.45 -9.26 -9.24
CA ILE A 64 12.47 -8.76 -8.29
C ILE A 64 12.84 -7.29 -8.58
N GLU A 65 12.78 -6.89 -9.85
CA GLU A 65 13.03 -5.53 -10.31
C GLU A 65 11.96 -4.58 -9.77
N ASP A 66 10.70 -5.03 -9.77
CA ASP A 66 9.58 -4.28 -9.20
C ASP A 66 9.70 -4.17 -7.69
N ILE A 67 10.08 -5.25 -6.99
CA ILE A 67 10.34 -5.21 -5.55
C ILE A 67 11.43 -4.18 -5.23
N SER A 68 12.56 -4.24 -5.93
CA SER A 68 13.69 -3.34 -5.74
C SER A 68 13.28 -1.88 -5.92
N ARG A 69 12.44 -1.60 -6.92
CA ARG A 69 11.90 -0.27 -7.20
C ARG A 69 10.93 0.22 -6.13
N ILE A 70 10.00 -0.61 -5.65
CA ILE A 70 8.99 -0.15 -4.68
C ILE A 70 9.54 0.01 -3.26
N ILE A 71 10.57 -0.76 -2.87
CA ILE A 71 11.17 -0.66 -1.52
C ILE A 71 12.22 0.46 -1.42
N ALA A 72 12.72 0.97 -2.54
CA ALA A 72 13.77 1.99 -2.54
C ALA A 72 13.33 3.25 -1.77
N GLY A 73 14.07 3.59 -0.72
CA GLY A 73 13.79 4.77 0.13
C GLY A 73 12.59 4.64 1.07
N VAL A 74 12.05 3.43 1.26
CA VAL A 74 10.97 3.17 2.22
C VAL A 74 11.55 3.08 3.63
N THR A 75 10.94 3.79 4.59
CA THR A 75 11.29 3.66 6.01
C THR A 75 10.63 2.42 6.62
N ALA A 76 9.34 2.23 6.34
CA ALA A 76 8.55 1.13 6.88
C ALA A 76 7.56 0.59 5.85
N ALA A 77 7.29 -0.70 5.93
CA ALA A 77 6.34 -1.38 5.04
C ALA A 77 5.22 -2.05 5.85
N VAL A 78 3.98 -1.75 5.50
CA VAL A 78 2.80 -2.53 5.88
C VAL A 78 2.56 -3.53 4.76
N PHE A 79 3.07 -4.74 4.95
CA PHE A 79 2.92 -5.81 3.99
C PHE A 79 1.55 -6.48 4.15
N ILE A 80 0.69 -6.24 3.16
CA ILE A 80 -0.61 -6.87 2.96
C ILE A 80 -0.51 -7.69 1.68
N ALA A 81 -0.60 -9.02 1.81
CA ALA A 81 -0.67 -9.93 0.68
C ALA A 81 -2.13 -10.23 0.33
N PRO A 82 -2.45 -10.58 -0.93
CA PRO A 82 -3.74 -11.16 -1.23
C PRO A 82 -3.89 -12.49 -0.50
N ALA A 83 -5.12 -12.80 -0.09
CA ALA A 83 -5.51 -14.04 0.51
C ALA A 83 -5.03 -15.24 -0.32
N PHE A 84 -4.23 -16.14 0.25
CA PHE A 84 -3.80 -17.37 -0.43
C PHE A 84 -4.81 -18.51 -0.24
N HIS A 85 -5.83 -18.34 0.61
CA HIS A 85 -6.81 -19.39 0.89
C HIS A 85 -8.27 -18.95 0.59
N PRO A 86 -9.05 -19.72 -0.19
CA PRO A 86 -10.47 -19.44 -0.50
C PRO A 86 -11.41 -19.35 0.72
N LYS A 87 -10.92 -19.63 1.93
CA LYS A 87 -11.68 -19.69 3.19
C LYS A 87 -11.15 -18.72 4.26
N GLU A 88 -10.43 -17.67 3.89
CA GLU A 88 -9.93 -16.69 4.87
C GLU A 88 -11.05 -16.00 5.68
N THR A 89 -12.25 -15.85 5.11
CA THR A 89 -13.45 -15.43 5.87
C THR A 89 -13.81 -16.39 7.00
N GLY A 90 -13.47 -17.68 6.89
CA GLY A 90 -13.75 -18.71 7.90
C GLY A 90 -12.78 -18.73 9.08
N ILE A 91 -11.64 -18.04 8.99
CA ILE A 91 -10.65 -17.93 10.07
C ILE A 91 -10.75 -16.59 10.82
N GLY A 92 -11.85 -15.84 10.62
CA GLY A 92 -12.19 -14.68 11.44
C GLY A 92 -11.96 -13.31 10.81
N TYR A 93 -11.88 -13.21 9.47
CA TYR A 93 -11.88 -11.91 8.80
C TYR A 93 -13.29 -11.58 8.27
N ALA A 94 -13.93 -10.58 8.89
CA ALA A 94 -15.18 -9.95 8.45
C ALA A 94 -14.88 -8.72 7.57
#